data_AF-A0A949HWX7-F1
#
_entry.id   AF-A0A949HWX7-F1
#
_cell.length_a   1.000
_cell.length_b   1.000
_cell.length_c   1.000
_cell.angle_alpha   90.00
_cell.angle_beta   90.00
_cell.angle_gamma   90.00
#
_symmetry.space_group_name_H-M   'P 1'
#
loop_
_entity.id
_entity.type
_entity.pdbx_description
1 polymer ?
#
loop_
_entity_poly.entity_id
_entity_poly.type
_entity_poly.pdbx_seq_one_letter_code
_entity_poly.pdbx_strand_id
1 'polypeptide(L)'
;MTTKLKQGMLFDVSSSIVGVNGTFSPNHRQSIHRWYPYIEGFSSEFVNSLIDEFGSENCRIYDPFAGTGTTVTTAAFRGSLPFYSEINPVMRLIIECKTNGLR
;
A
#
# COMPACT_ATOMS: atom_id res chain seq x y z
N MET A 1 -37.22 -11.11 14.83
CA MET A 1 -36.48 -11.28 13.56
C MET A 1 -35.10 -10.69 13.75
N THR A 2 -34.10 -11.51 14.09
CA THR A 2 -32.72 -11.09 14.33
C THR A 2 -31.94 -11.29 13.03
N THR A 3 -31.75 -10.22 12.27
CA THR A 3 -30.91 -10.23 11.07
C THR A 3 -29.46 -10.36 11.53
N LYS A 4 -28.89 -11.56 11.42
CA LYS A 4 -27.44 -11.76 11.55
C LYS A 4 -26.78 -10.99 10.41
N LEU A 5 -26.02 -9.94 10.74
CA LEU A 5 -25.06 -9.37 9.81
C LEU A 5 -24.02 -10.46 9.53
N LYS A 6 -24.10 -11.04 8.34
CA LYS A 6 -23.07 -11.94 7.82
C LYS A 6 -21.91 -11.02 7.46
N GLN A 7 -20.79 -11.10 8.19
CA GLN A 7 -19.54 -10.48 7.76
C GLN A 7 -19.32 -10.92 6.31
N GLY A 8 -19.37 -9.99 5.36
CA GLY A 8 -19.00 -10.27 3.98
C GLY A 8 -17.59 -10.86 3.96
N MET A 9 -17.30 -11.72 2.98
CA MET A 9 -15.94 -12.22 2.79
C MET A 9 -15.02 -11.00 2.71
N LEU A 10 -14.14 -10.82 3.71
CA LEU A 10 -13.39 -9.58 3.89
C LEU A 10 -12.45 -9.28 2.71
N PHE A 11 -12.20 -10.31 1.90
CA PHE A 11 -11.42 -10.26 0.68
C PHE A 11 -12.12 -11.16 -0.36
N ASP A 12 -13.00 -10.58 -1.17
CA ASP A 12 -13.32 -11.13 -2.50
C ASP A 12 -12.36 -10.53 -3.56
N VAL A 13 -11.18 -10.06 -3.10
CA VAL A 13 -10.08 -9.66 -3.96
C VAL A 13 -9.70 -10.88 -4.77
N SER A 14 -9.80 -10.79 -6.10
CA SER A 14 -9.46 -11.88 -7.00
C SER A 14 -8.15 -12.54 -6.56
N SER A 15 -8.19 -13.84 -6.28
CA SER A 15 -7.02 -14.64 -5.87
C SER A 15 -5.81 -14.44 -6.80
N SER A 16 -6.05 -14.05 -8.07
CA SER A 16 -5.01 -13.67 -9.03
C SER A 16 -4.19 -12.44 -8.63
N ILE A 17 -4.80 -11.42 -8.00
CA ILE A 17 -4.09 -10.19 -7.61
C ILE A 17 -3.21 -10.44 -6.39
N VAL A 18 -3.67 -11.20 -5.40
CA VAL A 18 -2.97 -11.36 -4.12
C VAL A 18 -1.67 -12.16 -4.26
N GLY A 19 -1.58 -13.10 -5.21
CA GLY A 19 -0.49 -14.07 -5.37
C GLY A 19 0.93 -13.57 -5.07
N VAL A 20 1.73 -13.26 -6.11
CA VAL A 20 3.10 -12.76 -5.90
C VAL A 20 3.12 -11.32 -5.36
N ASN A 21 2.06 -10.56 -5.66
CA ASN A 21 1.95 -9.14 -5.31
C ASN A 21 1.70 -8.91 -3.81
N GLY A 22 1.24 -9.92 -3.07
CA GLY A 22 1.19 -9.93 -1.62
C GLY A 22 2.57 -9.96 -0.95
N THR A 23 3.64 -10.08 -1.75
CA THR A 23 5.04 -10.01 -1.29
C THR A 23 5.76 -8.83 -1.95
N PHE A 24 6.93 -8.48 -1.41
CA PHE A 24 7.78 -7.43 -1.99
C PHE A 24 8.50 -7.88 -3.27
N SER A 25 8.48 -9.16 -3.62
CA SER A 25 9.23 -9.73 -4.75
C SER A 25 9.12 -8.91 -6.06
N PRO A 26 7.92 -8.43 -6.47
CA PRO A 26 7.79 -7.60 -7.67
C PRO A 26 8.48 -6.22 -7.56
N ASN A 27 8.54 -5.65 -6.36
CA ASN A 27 9.11 -4.31 -6.12
C ASN A 27 10.62 -4.23 -6.29
N HIS A 28 11.34 -5.36 -6.32
CA HIS A 28 12.77 -5.36 -6.65
C HIS A 28 13.07 -4.79 -8.04
N ARG A 29 12.08 -4.77 -8.95
CA ARG A 29 12.22 -4.21 -10.30
C ARG A 29 11.54 -2.85 -10.47
N GLN A 30 10.78 -2.38 -9.49
CA GLN A 30 10.01 -1.14 -9.57
C GLN A 30 10.86 0.08 -9.20
N SER A 31 10.66 1.19 -9.91
CA SER A 31 11.33 2.46 -9.60
C SER A 31 10.93 2.96 -8.22
N ILE A 32 11.88 3.59 -7.51
CA ILE A 32 11.77 4.06 -6.12
C ILE A 32 11.53 2.95 -5.08
N HIS A 33 10.58 2.04 -5.29
CA HIS A 33 10.30 0.93 -4.37
C HIS A 33 11.54 0.06 -4.13
N ARG A 34 12.32 -0.24 -5.19
CA ARG A 34 13.56 -1.04 -5.08
C ARG A 34 14.68 -0.40 -4.25
N TRP A 35 14.60 0.89 -3.90
CA TRP A 35 15.66 1.58 -3.15
C TRP A 35 15.91 0.96 -1.77
N TYR A 36 14.90 0.34 -1.19
CA TYR A 36 15.03 -0.41 0.04
C TYR A 36 14.07 -1.63 0.02
N PRO A 37 14.60 -2.84 -0.21
CA PRO A 37 13.82 -4.07 -0.12
C PRO A 37 13.31 -4.37 1.29
N TYR A 38 12.10 -4.89 1.39
CA TYR A 38 11.49 -5.21 2.69
C TYR A 38 10.73 -6.53 2.62
N ILE A 39 11.18 -7.53 3.39
CA ILE A 39 10.69 -8.91 3.29
C ILE A 39 9.21 -9.00 3.69
N GLU A 40 8.82 -8.22 4.70
CA GLU A 40 7.48 -8.13 5.26
C GLU A 40 6.57 -7.20 4.44
N GLY A 41 7.08 -6.64 3.34
CA GLY A 41 6.32 -5.75 2.46
C GLY A 41 5.52 -6.49 1.40
N PHE A 42 4.52 -5.80 0.84
CA PHE A 42 3.80 -6.16 -0.38
C PHE A 42 4.26 -5.29 -1.55
N SER A 43 3.79 -5.65 -2.76
CA SER A 43 4.12 -4.94 -4.00
C SER A 43 3.33 -3.65 -4.19
N SER A 44 3.85 -2.73 -5.00
CA SER A 44 3.13 -1.53 -5.43
C SER A 44 1.87 -1.85 -6.22
N GLU A 45 1.89 -2.95 -6.99
CA GLU A 45 0.77 -3.40 -7.81
C GLU A 45 -0.42 -3.85 -6.98
N PHE A 46 -0.15 -4.52 -5.85
CA PHE A 46 -1.20 -4.85 -4.88
C PHE A 46 -1.90 -3.59 -4.38
N VAL A 47 -1.14 -2.55 -4.02
CA VAL A 47 -1.72 -1.27 -3.61
C VAL A 47 -2.53 -0.62 -4.73
N ASN A 48 -2.01 -0.62 -5.96
CA ASN A 48 -2.75 -0.08 -7.11
C ASN A 48 -4.11 -0.76 -7.27
N SER A 49 -4.14 -2.10 -7.23
CA SER A 49 -5.39 -2.85 -7.35
C SER A 49 -6.40 -2.50 -6.25
N LEU A 50 -5.94 -2.32 -5.00
CA LEU A 50 -6.81 -1.90 -3.91
C LEU A 50 -7.34 -0.47 -4.08
N ILE A 51 -6.51 0.45 -4.58
CA ILE A 51 -6.94 1.81 -4.90
C ILE A 51 -7.94 1.81 -6.06
N ASP A 52 -7.75 0.97 -7.07
CA ASP A 52 -8.66 0.85 -8.21
C ASP A 52 -10.02 0.24 -7.80
N GLU A 53 -10.00 -0.74 -6.90
CA GLU A 53 -11.21 -1.46 -6.45
C GLU A 53 -12.01 -0.66 -5.40
N PHE A 54 -11.32 -0.06 -4.42
CA PHE A 54 -11.97 0.57 -3.26
C PHE A 54 -11.83 2.09 -3.20
N GLY A 55 -10.95 2.67 -4.02
CA GLY A 55 -10.74 4.10 -4.07
C GLY A 55 -11.86 4.85 -4.78
N SER A 56 -11.95 6.14 -4.51
CA SER A 56 -12.82 7.08 -5.20
C SER A 56 -12.04 8.36 -5.52
N GLU A 57 -12.59 9.22 -6.38
CA GLU A 57 -12.02 10.54 -6.59
C GLU A 57 -11.89 11.27 -5.24
N ASN A 58 -10.67 11.66 -4.89
CA ASN A 58 -10.29 12.30 -3.62
C ASN A 58 -10.34 11.40 -2.36
N CYS A 59 -10.26 10.07 -2.48
CA CYS A 59 -10.16 9.22 -1.29
C CYS A 59 -8.88 9.52 -0.48
N ARG A 60 -9.01 9.52 0.86
CA ARG A 60 -7.87 9.67 1.77
C ARG A 60 -7.35 8.29 2.12
N ILE A 61 -6.09 8.05 1.80
CA ILE A 61 -5.40 6.78 2.08
C ILE A 61 -4.62 6.91 3.38
N TYR A 62 -4.78 5.95 4.27
CA TYR A 62 -4.04 5.86 5.53
C TYR A 62 -3.45 4.46 5.70
N ASP A 63 -2.14 4.40 5.97
CA ASP A 63 -1.45 3.15 6.28
C ASP A 63 -0.97 3.17 7.76
N PRO A 64 -1.59 2.39 8.66
CA PRO A 64 -1.21 2.37 10.06
C PRO A 64 0.11 1.63 10.35
N PHE A 65 0.66 0.90 9.37
CA PHE A 65 1.86 0.07 9.51
C PHE A 65 2.73 0.19 8.25
N ALA A 66 3.15 1.41 7.92
CA ALA A 66 3.68 1.71 6.60
C ALA A 66 4.97 0.98 6.24
N GLY A 67 5.74 0.47 7.21
CA GLY A 67 7.01 -0.20 6.95
C GLY A 67 7.89 0.71 6.08
N THR A 68 8.33 0.21 4.93
CA THR A 68 9.18 1.00 4.01
C THR A 68 8.40 1.85 3.00
N GLY A 69 7.09 1.99 3.19
CA GLY A 69 6.26 2.95 2.47
C GLY A 69 5.67 2.51 1.16
N THR A 70 5.40 1.21 0.93
CA THR A 70 4.81 0.78 -0.36
C THR A 70 3.50 1.51 -0.62
N THR A 71 2.54 1.47 0.32
CA THR A 71 1.24 2.17 0.19
C THR A 71 1.42 3.65 -0.05
N VAL A 72 2.27 4.27 0.77
CA VAL A 72 2.51 5.70 0.81
C VAL A 72 3.13 6.20 -0.49
N THR A 73 4.12 5.49 -1.01
CA THR A 73 4.81 5.82 -2.25
C THR A 73 3.88 5.63 -3.45
N THR A 74 3.17 4.49 -3.52
CA THR A 74 2.22 4.22 -4.62
C THR A 74 1.09 5.24 -4.66
N ALA A 75 0.49 5.57 -3.51
CA ALA A 75 -0.58 6.56 -3.44
C ALA A 75 -0.10 7.98 -3.82
N ALA A 76 1.11 8.38 -3.40
CA ALA A 76 1.69 9.66 -3.79
C ALA A 76 1.93 9.75 -5.31
N PHE A 77 2.40 8.67 -5.95
CA PHE A 77 2.52 8.59 -7.41
C PHE A 77 1.19 8.74 -8.16
N ARG A 78 0.08 8.40 -7.51
CA ARG A 78 -1.28 8.59 -8.07
C ARG A 78 -1.86 9.98 -7.79
N GLY A 79 -1.07 10.90 -7.24
CA GLY A 79 -1.49 12.26 -6.93
C GLY A 79 -2.28 12.40 -5.62
N SER A 80 -2.36 11.34 -4.81
CA SER A 80 -2.98 11.41 -3.49
C SER A 80 -2.01 11.98 -2.45
N LEU A 81 -2.54 12.52 -1.35
CA LEU A 81 -1.78 12.90 -0.16
C LEU A 81 -2.00 11.85 0.95
N PRO A 82 -1.31 10.69 0.91
CA PRO A 82 -1.53 9.64 1.90
C PRO A 82 -1.00 10.04 3.28
N PHE A 83 -1.62 9.50 4.32
CA PHE A 83 -1.16 9.59 5.71
C PHE A 83 -0.61 8.23 6.14
N TYR A 84 0.27 8.21 7.14
CA TYR A 84 0.78 6.96 7.68
C TYR A 84 1.24 7.04 9.12
N SER A 85 1.27 5.88 9.77
CA SER A 85 2.00 5.65 11.02
C SER A 85 3.10 4.64 10.78
N GLU A 86 4.29 4.92 11.32
CA GLU A 86 5.41 3.99 11.37
C GLU A 86 6.28 4.36 12.57
N ILE A 87 6.53 3.40 13.45
CA ILE A 87 7.25 3.65 14.70
C ILE A 87 8.76 3.72 14.48
N ASN A 88 9.28 2.95 13.52
CA ASN A 88 10.70 2.88 13.25
C ASN A 88 11.18 4.15 12.53
N PRO A 89 12.06 4.96 13.15
CA PRO A 89 12.52 6.22 12.56
C PRO A 89 13.31 6.03 11.26
N VAL A 90 14.02 4.92 11.09
CA VAL A 90 14.75 4.62 9.84
C VAL A 90 13.76 4.39 8.70
N MET A 91 12.66 3.70 8.99
CA MET A 91 11.63 3.43 8.00
C MET A 91 10.90 4.71 7.60
N ARG A 92 10.63 5.61 8.54
CA ARG A 92 10.12 6.96 8.24
C ARG A 92 11.05 7.74 7.32
N LEU A 93 12.36 7.75 7.59
CA LEU A 93 13.34 8.40 6.71
C LEU A 93 13.31 7.80 5.29
N ILE A 94 13.20 6.47 5.17
CA ILE A 94 13.08 5.80 3.87
C ILE A 94 11.80 6.27 3.14
N ILE A 95 10.67 6.34 3.84
CA ILE A 95 9.40 6.84 3.27
C ILE A 95 9.55 8.28 2.77
N GLU A 96 10.13 9.15 3.58
CA GLU A 96 10.38 10.56 3.23
C GLU A 96 11.27 10.67 1.99
N CYS A 97 12.38 9.93 1.95
CA CYS A 97 13.26 9.87 0.78
C CYS A 97 12.54 9.36 -0.48
N LYS A 98 11.68 8.35 -0.37
CA LYS A 98 10.91 7.81 -1.51
C LYS A 98 9.82 8.77 -2.00
N THR A 99 9.38 9.72 -1.16
CA THR A 99 8.23 10.60 -1.47
C THR A 99 8.57 12.08 -1.55
N ASN A 100 9.83 12.47 -1.39
CA ASN A 100 10.29 13.87 -1.29
C ASN A 100 9.94 14.76 -2.50
N GLY A 101 9.78 14.18 -3.70
CA GLY A 101 9.38 14.90 -4.92
C GLY A 101 7.93 14.65 -5.34
N LEU A 102 7.16 13.92 -4.53
CA LEU A 102 5.78 13.51 -4.82
C LEU A 102 4.77 14.13 -3.85
N ARG A 103 5.24 14.81 -2.81
CA ARG A 103 4.45 15.40 -1.73
C ARG A 103 4.74 16.88 -1.57
#